data_AF-A0A938GGL1-F1
#
_entry.id   AF-A0A938GGL1-F1
#
_cell.length_a   1.000
_cell.length_b   1.000
_cell.length_c   1.000
_cell.angle_alpha   90.00
_cell.angle_beta   90.00
_cell.angle_gamma   90.00
#
_symmetry.space_group_name_H-M   'P 1'
#
loop_
_entity.id
_entity.type
_entity.pdbx_description
1 polymer ?
#
loop_
_entity_poly.entity_id
_entity_poly.type
_entity_poly.pdbx_seq_one_letter_code
_entity_poly.pdbx_strand_id
1 'polypeptide(L)'
;MERAIVRGDDFVQIKTGPFDLDLVFAPDGIASFEDAKGRSLNVEGFCIANLRDIIASKRASGREKDLIDLALLERFREEYEKLHSTPLRSAKDIVSEPKSSF
;
A
#
# COMPACT_ATOMS: atom_id res chain seq x y z
N MET A 1 -7.94 -15.05 -24.30
CA MET A 1 -8.04 -13.66 -23.83
C MET A 1 -9.12 -13.50 -22.78
N GLU A 2 -10.41 -13.71 -23.09
CA GLU A 2 -11.51 -13.52 -22.11
C GLU A 2 -11.40 -14.34 -20.81
N ARG A 3 -10.85 -15.56 -20.87
CA ARG A 3 -10.72 -16.42 -19.68
C ARG A 3 -9.63 -16.00 -18.67
N ALA A 4 -8.66 -15.17 -19.06
CA ALA A 4 -7.60 -14.69 -18.15
C ALA A 4 -8.10 -13.49 -17.32
N ILE A 5 -8.77 -12.54 -18.00
CA ILE A 5 -9.53 -11.43 -17.40
C ILE A 5 -10.52 -11.92 -16.32
N VAL A 6 -11.24 -13.03 -16.58
CA VAL A 6 -12.19 -13.61 -15.62
C VAL A 6 -11.50 -14.34 -14.45
N ARG A 7 -10.21 -14.70 -14.60
CA ARG A 7 -9.44 -15.47 -13.61
C ARG A 7 -8.66 -14.62 -12.60
N GLY A 8 -8.62 -13.30 -12.78
CA GLY A 8 -8.03 -12.36 -11.82
C GLY A 8 -6.54 -12.06 -12.00
N ASP A 9 -5.87 -12.76 -12.92
CA ASP A 9 -4.59 -12.30 -13.45
C ASP A 9 -4.92 -11.46 -14.68
N ASP A 10 -4.75 -10.14 -14.68
CA ASP A 10 -4.40 -9.40 -15.90
C ASP A 10 -4.18 -7.92 -15.60
N PHE A 11 -2.91 -7.54 -15.63
CA PHE A 11 -2.42 -6.18 -15.53
C PHE A 11 -2.63 -5.44 -16.86
N VAL A 12 -3.08 -4.17 -16.82
CA VAL A 12 -3.28 -3.35 -18.02
C VAL A 12 -2.25 -2.23 -18.05
N GLN A 13 -1.43 -2.19 -19.11
CA GLN A 13 -0.48 -1.10 -19.36
C GLN A 13 -0.98 -0.16 -20.44
N ILE A 14 -0.99 1.14 -20.17
CA ILE A 14 -1.32 2.20 -21.11
C ILE A 14 -0.04 3.00 -21.36
N LYS A 15 0.55 2.87 -22.55
CA LYS A 15 1.81 3.53 -22.96
C LYS A 15 1.62 4.63 -24.01
N THR A 16 0.37 4.95 -24.33
CA THR A 16 0.01 5.91 -25.38
C THR A 16 -0.22 7.33 -24.85
N GLY A 17 -0.09 7.54 -23.54
CA GLY A 17 -0.29 8.82 -22.87
C GLY A 17 1.02 9.58 -22.63
N PRO A 18 0.96 10.73 -21.94
CA PRO A 18 2.15 11.51 -21.55
C PRO A 18 3.08 10.77 -20.57
N PHE A 19 2.63 9.64 -20.01
CA PHE A 19 3.39 8.74 -19.15
C PHE A 19 2.82 7.32 -19.26
N ASP A 20 3.61 6.33 -18.84
CA ASP A 20 3.20 4.94 -18.76
C ASP A 20 2.31 4.73 -17.51
N LEU A 21 1.13 4.14 -17.69
CA LEU A 21 0.21 3.81 -16.62
C LEU A 21 0.00 2.29 -16.53
N ASP A 22 0.12 1.79 -15.32
CA ASP A 22 0.12 0.38 -14.97
C ASP A 22 -1.06 0.11 -14.00
N LEU A 23 -2.09 -0.61 -14.46
CA LEU A 23 -3.30 -0.92 -13.70
C LEU A 23 -3.30 -2.40 -13.26
N VAL A 24 -3.22 -2.64 -11.95
CA VAL A 24 -3.24 -3.99 -11.35
C VAL A 24 -4.57 -4.20 -10.62
N PHE A 25 -5.28 -5.29 -10.95
CA PHE A 25 -6.57 -5.61 -10.32
C PHE A 25 -6.47 -6.52 -9.09
N ALA A 26 -5.47 -7.40 -9.05
CA ALA A 26 -5.20 -8.32 -7.94
C ALA A 26 -3.72 -8.28 -7.55
N PRO A 27 -3.25 -7.20 -6.90
CA PRO A 27 -1.91 -7.19 -6.37
C PRO A 27 -1.77 -8.25 -5.28
N ASP A 28 -0.76 -9.13 -5.41
CA ASP A 28 -0.45 -10.15 -4.41
C ASP A 28 -0.32 -9.51 -3.02
N GLY A 29 -0.76 -10.20 -1.97
CA GLY A 29 -0.62 -9.70 -0.59
C GLY A 29 -1.63 -8.64 -0.14
N ILE A 30 -2.57 -8.21 -1.00
CA ILE A 30 -3.70 -7.35 -0.63
C ILE A 30 -4.99 -8.18 -0.64
N ALA A 31 -5.58 -8.37 0.54
CA ALA A 31 -6.78 -9.19 0.71
C ALA A 31 -8.04 -8.56 0.11
N SER A 32 -8.18 -7.24 0.20
CA SER A 32 -9.30 -6.50 -0.40
C SER A 32 -8.91 -5.06 -0.74
N PHE A 33 -9.55 -4.49 -1.76
CA PHE A 33 -9.37 -3.08 -2.13
C PHE A 33 -9.82 -2.13 -1.02
N GLU A 34 -10.92 -2.44 -0.35
CA GLU A 34 -11.49 -1.61 0.72
C GLU A 34 -10.53 -1.49 1.90
N ASP A 35 -9.92 -2.60 2.30
CA ASP A 35 -8.91 -2.63 3.36
C ASP A 35 -7.65 -1.82 2.99
N ALA A 36 -7.15 -1.99 1.77
CA ALA A 36 -5.99 -1.25 1.28
C ALA A 36 -6.28 0.26 1.16
N LYS A 37 -7.48 0.62 0.68
CA LYS A 37 -7.94 2.01 0.61
C LYS A 37 -8.10 2.61 2.00
N GLY A 38 -8.62 1.87 2.97
CA GLY A 38 -8.74 2.32 4.36
C GLY A 38 -7.39 2.65 5.01
N ARG A 39 -6.31 2.00 4.56
CA ARG A 39 -4.92 2.26 5.03
C ARG A 39 -4.11 3.20 4.13
N SER A 40 -4.69 3.65 3.02
CA SER A 40 -4.03 4.53 2.07
C SER A 40 -3.73 5.90 2.70
N LEU A 41 -2.71 6.58 2.16
CA LEU A 41 -2.31 7.91 2.55
C LEU A 41 -2.71 8.89 1.45
N ASN A 42 -3.22 10.06 1.83
CA ASN A 42 -3.40 11.15 0.89
C ASN A 42 -2.21 12.11 1.03
N VAL A 43 -1.38 12.18 -0.01
CA VAL A 43 -0.19 13.04 -0.05
C VAL A 43 -0.34 13.96 -1.26
N GLU A 44 -0.40 15.27 -1.01
CA GLU A 44 -0.54 16.29 -2.06
C GLU A 44 -1.72 16.06 -3.02
N GLY A 45 -2.81 15.44 -2.54
CA GLY A 45 -3.99 15.12 -3.35
C GLY A 45 -3.92 13.77 -4.06
N PHE A 46 -2.81 13.03 -3.92
CA PHE A 46 -2.64 11.69 -4.46
C PHE A 46 -2.95 10.63 -3.42
N CYS A 47 -3.75 9.63 -3.82
CA CYS A 47 -4.02 8.44 -3.01
C CYS A 47 -2.86 7.45 -3.18
N ILE A 48 -2.06 7.28 -2.14
CA ILE A 48 -0.88 6.43 -2.12
C ILE A 48 -1.16 5.21 -1.24
N ALA A 49 -0.83 4.02 -1.76
CA ALA A 49 -0.93 2.79 -0.97
C ALA A 49 -0.02 2.83 0.26
N ASN A 50 -0.43 2.17 1.34
CA ASN A 50 0.39 2.12 2.55
C ASN A 50 1.74 1.46 2.27
N LEU A 51 2.83 2.02 2.81
CA LEU A 51 4.17 1.47 2.63
C LEU A 51 4.26 -0.01 3.06
N ARG A 52 3.53 -0.41 4.11
CA ARG A 52 3.48 -1.81 4.58
C ARG A 52 2.77 -2.72 3.59
N ASP A 53 1.69 -2.24 2.96
CA ASP A 53 0.96 -2.99 1.93
C ASP A 53 1.82 -3.14 0.67
N ILE A 54 2.57 -2.10 0.27
CA ILE A 54 3.52 -2.16 -0.86
C ILE A 54 4.61 -3.21 -0.61
N ILE A 55 5.21 -3.22 0.59
CA ILE A 55 6.24 -4.21 0.97
C ILE A 55 5.64 -5.63 1.00
N ALA A 56 4.45 -5.80 1.58
CA ALA A 56 3.76 -7.09 1.61
C ALA A 56 3.51 -7.62 0.19
N SER A 57 3.08 -6.74 -0.72
CA SER A 57 2.81 -7.11 -2.10
C SER A 57 4.05 -7.53 -2.87
N LYS A 58 5.14 -6.76 -2.75
CA LYS A 58 6.44 -7.10 -3.35
C LYS A 58 7.04 -8.39 -2.79
N ARG A 59 6.84 -8.66 -1.50
CA ARG A 59 7.29 -9.92 -0.88
C ARG A 59 6.46 -11.11 -1.37
N ALA A 60 5.15 -10.92 -1.55
CA ALA A 60 4.26 -11.98 -2.03
C ALA A 60 4.43 -12.29 -3.53
N SER A 61 4.74 -11.28 -4.36
CA SER A 61 4.96 -11.45 -5.80
C SER A 61 6.21 -12.29 -6.12
N GLY A 62 7.22 -12.27 -5.23
CA GLY A 62 8.45 -13.06 -5.35
C GLY A 62 9.29 -12.78 -6.61
N ARG A 63 9.03 -11.67 -7.32
CA ARG A 63 9.75 -11.34 -8.55
C ARG A 63 11.19 -11.00 -8.24
N GLU A 64 12.13 -11.51 -9.03
CA GLU A 64 13.58 -11.39 -8.77
C GLU A 64 14.06 -9.94 -8.64
N LYS A 65 13.45 -9.02 -9.42
CA LYS A 65 13.70 -7.57 -9.33
C LYS A 65 13.14 -6.95 -8.03
N ASP A 66 11.99 -7.43 -7.56
CA ASP A 66 11.36 -6.93 -6.33
C ASP A 66 12.19 -7.28 -5.08
N LEU A 67 12.90 -8.42 -5.08
CA LEU A 67 13.77 -8.82 -3.97
C LEU A 67 14.94 -7.85 -3.72
N ILE A 68 15.47 -7.25 -4.78
CA ILE A 68 16.55 -6.26 -4.67
C ILE A 68 16.02 -4.97 -4.04
N ASP A 69 14.86 -4.51 -4.50
CA ASP A 69 14.21 -3.29 -4.00
C ASP A 69 13.64 -3.47 -2.58
N LEU A 70 13.25 -4.70 -2.21
CA LEU A 70 12.60 -5.01 -0.94
C LEU A 70 13.47 -4.61 0.26
N ALA A 71 14.76 -4.94 0.23
CA ALA A 71 15.68 -4.61 1.31
C ALA A 71 15.83 -3.09 1.49
N LEU A 72 15.82 -2.32 0.40
CA LEU A 72 15.86 -0.87 0.45
C LEU A 72 14.56 -0.28 0.99
N LEU A 73 13.41 -0.81 0.55
CA LEU A 73 12.08 -0.39 1.02
C LEU A 73 11.87 -0.68 2.51
N GLU A 74 12.37 -1.81 3.02
CA GLU A 74 12.32 -2.14 4.44
C GLU A 74 13.15 -1.16 5.28
N ARG A 75 14.37 -0.84 4.84
CA ARG A 75 15.19 0.20 5.49
C ARG A 75 14.53 1.57 5.43
N PHE A 76 13.95 1.93 4.29
CA PHE A 76 13.22 3.18 4.15
C PHE A 76 12.03 3.24 5.13
N ARG A 77 11.27 2.15 5.27
CA ARG A 77 10.18 2.07 6.26
C ARG A 77 10.70 2.35 7.67
N GLU A 78 11.79 1.72 8.08
CA GLU A 78 12.37 1.92 9.41
C GLU A 78 12.75 3.38 9.67
N GLU A 79 13.43 4.01 8.72
CA GLU A 79 13.81 5.42 8.84
C GLU A 79 12.59 6.36 8.79
N TYR A 80 11.63 6.08 7.90
CA TYR A 80 10.39 6.85 7.78
C TYR A 80 9.57 6.78 9.08
N GLU A 81 9.42 5.59 9.67
CA GLU A 81 8.69 5.40 10.94
C GLU A 81 9.39 6.04 12.14
N LYS A 82 10.72 6.11 12.16
CA LYS A 82 11.46 6.87 13.19
C LYS A 82 11.14 8.36 13.11
N LEU A 83 11.19 8.92 11.89
CA LEU A 83 10.97 10.35 11.65
C LEU A 83 9.49 10.76 11.82
N HIS A 84 8.56 9.85 11.53
CA HIS A 84 7.11 10.08 11.60
C HIS A 84 6.45 9.28 12.72
N SER A 85 7.22 9.00 13.77
CA SER A 85 6.72 8.25 14.92
C SER A 85 5.52 8.99 15.51
N THR A 86 4.37 8.29 15.59
CA THR A 86 3.19 8.83 16.25
C THR A 86 3.60 9.25 17.66
N PRO A 87 3.35 10.51 18.08
CA PRO A 87 3.69 10.92 19.43
C PRO A 87 3.07 9.92 20.41
N LEU A 88 3.88 9.44 21.36
CA LEU A 88 3.38 8.56 22.42
C LEU A 88 2.23 9.29 23.12
N ARG A 89 1.00 8.84 22.87
CA ARG A 89 -0.17 9.34 23.58
C ARG A 89 0.05 9.03 25.05
N SER A 90 0.01 10.07 25.89
CA SER A 90 0.08 9.87 27.33
C SER A 90 -1.18 9.14 27.78
N ALA A 91 -1.13 8.46 28.92
CA ALA A 91 -2.31 7.81 29.50
C ALA A 91 -3.50 8.78 29.71
N LYS A 92 -3.25 10.11 29.75
CA LYS A 92 -4.30 11.13 29.82
C LYS A 92 -5.03 11.34 28.48
N ASP A 93 -4.35 11.13 27.35
CA ASP A 93 -4.90 11.36 26.01
C ASP A 93 -5.83 10.23 25.53
N ILE A 94 -5.70 9.04 26.14
CA ILE A 94 -6.57 7.88 25.86
C ILE A 94 -7.92 8.01 26.60
N VAL A 95 -7.97 8.77 27.69
CA VAL A 95 -9.15 8.92 28.55
C VAL A 95 -10.08 10.04 28.06
N SER A 96 -9.60 10.95 27.21
CA SER A 96 -10.36 12.12 26.74
C SER A 96 -11.13 11.92 25.44
N GLU A 97 -10.98 10.79 24.73
CA GLU A 97 -11.83 10.48 23.57
C GLU A 97 -13.20 9.96 24.06
N PRO A 98 -14.31 10.67 23.77
CA PRO A 98 -15.63 10.07 23.94
C PRO A 98 -15.74 8.91 22.95
N LYS A 99 -16.09 7.73 23.45
CA LYS A 99 -16.49 6.60 22.61
C LYS A 99 -17.65 7.07 21.72
N SER A 100 -17.39 7.37 20.45
CA SER A 100 -18.46 7.48 19.45
C SER A 100 -18.99 6.07 19.19
N SER A 101 -19.94 5.68 20.02
CA SER A 101 -21.01 4.76 19.66
C SER A 101 -21.82 5.35 18.52
N PHE A 102 -21.92 4.65 17.38
CA PHE A 102 -23.16 4.32 16.66
C PHE A 102 -22.86 3.25 15.60
#